data_AF-A0AAN7C8D8-F1
#
_entry.id   AF-A0AAN7C8D8-F1
#
_cell.length_a   1.000
_cell.length_b   1.000
_cell.length_c   1.000
_cell.angle_alpha   90.00
_cell.angle_beta   90.00
_cell.angle_gamma   90.00
#
_symmetry.space_group_name_H-M   'P 1'
#
loop_
_entity.id
_entity.type
_entity.pdbx_description
1 polymer ?
#
loop_
_entity_poly.entity_id
_entity_poly.type
_entity_poly.pdbx_seq_one_letter_code
_entity_poly.pdbx_strand_id
1 'polypeptide(L)'
;MHHEVVEFITKNVVVDPIHHLTYGAGPNGSPRLRKALASFLNSNFQPRGPVSHDDILILPGVTSVIDCLAWSICNEGEGIIIPQPFYMGFAVDIPTRARGVIVPALFHPLEDYRGLDDVFDSGMNIKALESALRGAEEKGIRIRAVLLTNPHNPLGRCYAAFCGRHSLHLISDEIYANSVFDNPQAPGPVPFTSILALDFADQIDPQLIHVAYGASKDFCANGLRLGMLYTKNRGLQAAVAGTSMLAWPPYMIQELWASMLEDEDYTKGFFTRNQQRLAEQYVFATRFLDENKIPYYRNSNAGMFIWMDRRYLTGGDTAARLSVHRLTPRERGEYQQREMEIGNRCFANGVAIALGTNFFTEELGWFRLSFTASRSALETGLQRVLKALQEIERLGW
;
A
#
# COMPACT_ATOMS: atom_id res chain seq x y z
N MET A 1 8.07 6.14 17.32
CA MET A 1 8.85 6.47 16.12
C MET A 1 8.93 7.97 15.88
N HIS A 2 7.87 8.77 16.06
CA HIS A 2 7.97 10.23 15.81
C HIS A 2 9.02 10.94 16.69
N HIS A 3 9.18 10.56 17.96
CA HIS A 3 10.21 11.14 18.82
C HIS A 3 11.62 10.88 18.28
N GLU A 4 11.88 9.65 17.81
CA GLU A 4 13.17 9.27 17.21
C GLU A 4 13.46 10.00 15.90
N VAL A 5 12.42 10.26 15.09
CA VAL A 5 12.51 11.08 13.88
C VAL A 5 12.84 12.53 14.24
N VAL A 6 12.14 13.12 15.22
CA VAL A 6 12.36 14.50 15.67
C VAL A 6 13.76 14.68 16.25
N GLU A 7 14.22 13.73 17.09
CA GLU A 7 15.56 13.76 17.66
C GLU A 7 16.63 13.72 16.57
N PHE A 8 16.49 12.82 15.59
CA PHE A 8 17.42 12.74 14.47
C PHE A 8 17.43 14.03 13.65
N ILE A 9 16.26 14.56 13.30
CA ILE A 9 16.14 15.80 12.53
C ILE A 9 16.82 16.94 13.29
N THR A 10 16.44 17.17 14.55
CA THR A 10 16.97 18.30 15.35
C THR A 10 18.48 18.26 15.50
N LYS A 11 19.08 17.06 15.56
CA LYS A 11 20.53 16.88 15.68
C LYS A 11 21.28 17.02 14.35
N ASN A 12 20.67 16.64 13.23
CA ASN A 12 21.37 16.47 11.96
C ASN A 12 20.98 17.49 10.87
N VAL A 13 19.95 18.32 11.07
CA VAL A 13 19.61 19.38 10.09
C VAL A 13 20.65 20.49 10.15
N VAL A 14 21.35 20.71 9.03
CA VAL A 14 22.14 21.91 8.79
C VAL A 14 21.62 22.59 7.53
N VAL A 15 21.35 23.88 7.59
CA VAL A 15 20.89 24.66 6.43
C VAL A 15 22.08 25.32 5.77
N ASP A 16 22.42 24.88 4.55
CA ASP A 16 23.42 25.52 3.72
C ASP A 16 22.75 26.57 2.81
N PRO A 17 23.14 27.87 2.88
CA PRO A 17 22.50 28.92 2.09
C PRO A 17 22.64 28.74 0.57
N ILE A 18 23.70 28.10 0.10
CA ILE A 18 24.01 27.98 -1.34
C ILE A 18 23.27 26.78 -1.93
N HIS A 19 23.22 25.66 -1.21
CA HIS A 19 22.64 24.42 -1.68
C HIS A 19 21.16 24.28 -1.33
N HIS A 20 20.71 24.78 -0.17
CA HIS A 20 19.35 24.54 0.33
C HIS A 20 18.36 25.68 0.03
N LEU A 21 18.84 26.88 -0.27
CA LEU A 21 17.99 28.06 -0.53
C LEU A 21 18.00 28.51 -2.01
N THR A 22 18.53 27.67 -2.90
CA THR A 22 18.57 27.92 -4.36
C THR A 22 17.82 26.81 -5.12
N TYR A 23 17.83 26.82 -6.46
CA TYR A 23 17.12 25.85 -7.30
C TYR A 23 17.55 24.38 -7.12
N GLY A 24 18.60 24.11 -6.33
CA GLY A 24 19.04 22.77 -5.98
C GLY A 24 19.45 21.95 -7.21
N ALA A 25 19.11 20.66 -7.21
CA ALA A 25 19.52 19.71 -8.25
C ALA A 25 18.45 19.39 -9.32
N GLY A 26 17.40 20.21 -9.41
CA GLY A 26 16.36 20.07 -10.44
C GLY A 26 15.37 18.92 -10.21
N PRO A 27 14.58 18.57 -11.25
CA PRO A 27 13.34 17.78 -11.12
C PRO A 27 13.51 16.30 -10.79
N ASN A 28 14.72 15.76 -10.93
CA ASN A 28 15.01 14.35 -10.62
C ASN A 28 15.25 14.12 -9.12
N GLY A 29 15.53 15.19 -8.37
CA GLY A 29 15.87 15.14 -6.95
C GLY A 29 17.38 15.10 -6.66
N SER A 30 17.71 15.26 -5.38
CA SER A 30 19.07 15.35 -4.85
C SER A 30 19.93 14.16 -5.29
N PRO A 31 21.10 14.39 -5.92
CA PRO A 31 22.06 13.35 -6.22
C PRO A 31 22.49 12.57 -4.97
N ARG A 32 22.60 13.25 -3.82
CA ARG A 32 22.93 12.62 -2.55
C ARG A 32 21.83 11.66 -2.12
N LEU A 33 20.57 12.13 -2.09
CA LEU A 33 19.43 11.26 -1.74
C LEU A 33 19.30 10.07 -2.70
N ARG A 34 19.43 10.29 -4.02
CA ARG A 34 19.36 9.19 -5.00
C ARG A 34 20.47 8.16 -4.79
N LYS A 35 21.69 8.58 -4.45
CA LYS A 35 22.79 7.66 -4.11
C LYS A 35 22.53 6.90 -2.81
N ALA A 36 22.06 7.59 -1.77
CA ALA A 36 21.72 6.98 -0.49
C ALA A 36 20.59 5.94 -0.65
N LEU A 37 19.55 6.26 -1.43
CA LEU A 37 18.47 5.32 -1.77
C LEU A 37 18.96 4.14 -2.61
N ALA A 38 19.83 4.36 -3.58
CA ALA A 38 20.41 3.26 -4.34
C ALA A 38 21.20 2.31 -3.43
N SER A 39 22.03 2.84 -2.53
CA SER A 39 22.76 2.04 -1.52
C SER A 39 21.78 1.25 -0.64
N PHE A 40 20.77 1.95 -0.09
CA PHE A 40 19.73 1.35 0.73
C PHE A 40 18.99 0.22 0.02
N LEU A 41 18.55 0.42 -1.23
CA LEU A 41 17.87 -0.63 -2.00
C LEU A 41 18.78 -1.84 -2.25
N ASN A 42 20.04 -1.62 -2.63
CA ASN A 42 20.99 -2.71 -2.84
C ASN A 42 21.21 -3.54 -1.56
N SER A 43 21.25 -2.90 -0.39
CA SER A 43 21.47 -3.56 0.89
C SER A 43 20.21 -4.23 1.46
N ASN A 44 19.05 -3.56 1.37
CA ASN A 44 17.84 -3.97 2.07
C ASN A 44 16.86 -4.75 1.19
N PHE A 45 16.84 -4.50 -0.12
CA PHE A 45 15.84 -5.08 -1.04
C PHE A 45 16.44 -6.23 -1.87
N GLN A 46 17.73 -6.53 -1.69
CA GLN A 46 18.45 -7.66 -2.31
C GLN A 46 18.21 -7.78 -3.82
N PRO A 47 18.36 -6.69 -4.59
CA PRO A 47 18.01 -6.71 -6.00
C PRO A 47 18.92 -7.68 -6.78
N ARG A 48 18.36 -8.36 -7.79
CA ARG A 48 19.12 -9.29 -8.64
C ARG A 48 20.21 -8.61 -9.47
N GLY A 49 19.99 -7.37 -9.85
CA GLY A 49 20.98 -6.52 -10.51
C GLY A 49 21.21 -5.25 -9.71
N PRO A 50 22.38 -4.62 -9.85
CA PRO A 50 22.69 -3.41 -9.11
C PRO A 50 21.70 -2.30 -9.44
N VAL A 51 21.15 -1.68 -8.39
CA VAL A 51 20.35 -0.45 -8.52
C VAL A 51 21.30 0.73 -8.62
N SER A 52 21.22 1.50 -9.71
CA SER A 52 21.95 2.77 -9.85
C SER A 52 21.09 3.93 -9.36
N HIS A 53 21.74 4.96 -8.82
CA HIS A 53 21.11 6.24 -8.53
C HIS A 53 20.52 6.94 -9.77
N ASP A 54 20.96 6.57 -10.97
CA ASP A 54 20.39 7.04 -12.24
C ASP A 54 19.03 6.39 -12.53
N ASP A 55 18.71 5.28 -11.87
CA ASP A 55 17.43 4.59 -12.03
C ASP A 55 16.35 5.17 -11.10
N ILE A 56 16.67 6.20 -10.32
CA ILE A 56 15.84 6.72 -9.24
C ILE A 56 15.42 8.17 -9.52
N LEU A 57 14.13 8.47 -9.31
CA LEU A 57 13.58 9.84 -9.25
C LEU A 57 12.93 10.08 -7.89
N ILE A 58 13.04 11.31 -7.39
CA ILE A 58 12.42 11.74 -6.14
C ILE A 58 11.17 12.58 -6.45
N LEU A 59 10.04 12.21 -5.85
CA LEU A 59 8.74 12.86 -6.02
C LEU A 59 8.11 13.21 -4.66
N PRO A 60 7.12 14.13 -4.60
CA PRO A 60 6.50 14.54 -3.34
C PRO A 60 5.54 13.48 -2.78
N GLY A 61 6.10 12.36 -2.32
CA GLY A 61 5.38 11.18 -1.82
C GLY A 61 4.97 10.19 -2.92
N VAL A 62 4.61 8.96 -2.50
CA VAL A 62 4.22 7.87 -3.42
C VAL A 62 2.94 8.16 -4.20
N THR A 63 1.99 8.89 -3.62
CA THR A 63 0.82 9.44 -4.35
C THR A 63 1.24 10.10 -5.68
N SER A 64 2.26 10.95 -5.62
CA SER A 64 2.77 11.67 -6.79
C SER A 64 3.55 10.76 -7.74
N VAL A 65 4.18 9.70 -7.22
CA VAL A 65 4.80 8.65 -8.06
C VAL A 65 3.73 7.94 -8.89
N ILE A 66 2.63 7.50 -8.26
CA ILE A 66 1.53 6.80 -8.95
C ILE A 66 0.82 7.73 -9.95
N ASP A 67 0.53 8.97 -9.56
CA ASP A 67 -0.07 9.97 -10.46
C ASP A 67 0.83 10.23 -11.68
N CYS A 68 2.14 10.44 -11.50
CA CYS A 68 3.05 10.69 -12.61
C CYS A 68 3.25 9.45 -13.49
N LEU A 69 3.26 8.24 -12.92
CA LEU A 69 3.28 7.00 -13.69
C LEU A 69 2.02 6.87 -14.55
N ALA A 70 0.84 7.02 -13.95
CA ALA A 70 -0.44 6.97 -14.66
C ALA A 70 -0.47 8.00 -15.80
N TRP A 71 -0.07 9.25 -15.52
CA TRP A 71 0.01 10.32 -16.52
C TRP A 71 0.97 10.00 -17.67
N SER A 72 2.07 9.32 -17.39
CA SER A 72 3.12 9.06 -18.39
C SER A 72 2.85 7.81 -19.24
N ILE A 73 2.09 6.85 -18.72
CA ILE A 73 1.87 5.55 -19.38
C ILE A 73 0.45 5.36 -19.90
N CYS A 74 -0.53 6.14 -19.45
CA CYS A 74 -1.93 6.03 -19.88
C CYS A 74 -2.37 7.27 -20.66
N ASN A 75 -3.13 7.04 -21.74
CA ASN A 75 -4.01 8.06 -22.30
C ASN A 75 -5.35 8.09 -21.54
N GLU A 76 -6.14 9.14 -21.77
CA GLU A 76 -7.51 9.24 -21.26
C GLU A 76 -8.33 8.00 -21.67
N GLY A 77 -8.98 7.37 -20.69
CA GLY A 77 -9.78 6.16 -20.90
C GLY A 77 -9.00 4.84 -20.93
N GLU A 78 -7.66 4.86 -20.95
CA GLU A 78 -6.84 3.66 -20.82
C GLU A 78 -6.76 3.18 -19.37
N GLY A 79 -6.53 1.87 -19.17
CA GLY A 79 -6.74 1.20 -17.90
C GLY A 79 -5.47 0.73 -17.18
N ILE A 80 -5.53 0.72 -15.84
CA ILE A 80 -4.56 0.05 -14.96
C ILE A 80 -5.30 -1.03 -14.17
N ILE A 81 -4.81 -2.27 -14.25
CA ILE A 81 -5.35 -3.38 -13.46
C ILE A 81 -4.83 -3.32 -12.03
N ILE A 82 -5.72 -3.47 -11.04
CA ILE A 82 -5.34 -3.50 -9.61
C ILE A 82 -6.08 -4.67 -8.91
N PRO A 83 -5.38 -5.65 -8.29
CA PRO A 83 -6.02 -6.68 -7.48
C PRO A 83 -6.76 -6.09 -6.28
N GLN A 84 -7.97 -6.61 -5.98
CA GLN A 84 -8.75 -6.20 -4.82
C GLN A 84 -8.47 -7.06 -3.58
N PRO A 85 -8.68 -6.51 -2.36
CA PRO A 85 -8.92 -5.10 -2.05
C PRO A 85 -7.66 -4.23 -2.27
N PHE A 86 -7.83 -2.93 -2.48
CA PHE A 86 -6.70 -2.01 -2.70
C PHE A 86 -6.84 -0.66 -1.99
N TYR A 87 -5.75 0.10 -1.96
CA TYR A 87 -5.71 1.41 -1.32
C TYR A 87 -6.66 2.41 -1.99
N MET A 88 -7.57 2.97 -1.19
CA MET A 88 -8.58 3.94 -1.66
C MET A 88 -7.99 5.14 -2.42
N GLY A 89 -6.75 5.55 -2.11
CA GLY A 89 -6.13 6.69 -2.76
C GLY A 89 -5.85 6.45 -4.25
N PHE A 90 -5.71 5.21 -4.71
CA PHE A 90 -5.53 4.94 -6.15
C PHE A 90 -6.72 5.46 -6.98
N ALA A 91 -7.94 5.43 -6.43
CA ALA A 91 -9.15 5.99 -7.04
C ALA A 91 -9.12 7.53 -7.17
N VAL A 92 -8.14 8.19 -6.58
CA VAL A 92 -7.84 9.62 -6.77
C VAL A 92 -6.57 9.76 -7.62
N ASP A 93 -5.50 9.07 -7.24
CA ASP A 93 -4.16 9.22 -7.82
C ASP A 93 -4.11 8.92 -9.33
N ILE A 94 -4.85 7.92 -9.81
CA ILE A 94 -4.85 7.51 -11.22
C ILE A 94 -5.76 8.39 -12.10
N PRO A 95 -7.04 8.61 -11.75
CA PRO A 95 -7.96 9.32 -12.65
C PRO A 95 -7.82 10.85 -12.62
N THR A 96 -7.32 11.46 -11.52
CA THR A 96 -7.42 12.93 -11.33
C THR A 96 -6.77 13.72 -12.46
N ARG A 97 -5.53 13.36 -12.84
CA ARG A 97 -4.83 14.01 -13.94
C ARG A 97 -4.90 13.17 -15.20
N ALA A 98 -4.48 11.91 -15.14
CA ALA A 98 -4.33 11.06 -16.32
C ALA A 98 -5.67 10.67 -16.96
N ARG A 99 -6.79 10.83 -16.23
CA ARG A 99 -8.10 10.27 -16.62
C ARG A 99 -8.02 8.77 -16.95
N GLY A 100 -7.09 8.08 -16.28
CA GLY A 100 -6.92 6.64 -16.36
C GLY A 100 -8.06 5.92 -15.65
N VAL A 101 -8.38 4.73 -16.14
CA VAL A 101 -9.44 3.89 -15.59
C VAL A 101 -8.84 2.83 -14.69
N ILE A 102 -9.37 2.67 -13.48
CA ILE A 102 -9.01 1.53 -12.63
C ILE A 102 -9.84 0.33 -13.05
N VAL A 103 -9.16 -0.76 -13.37
CA VAL A 103 -9.77 -2.04 -13.71
C VAL A 103 -9.49 -3.02 -12.57
N PRO A 104 -10.45 -3.29 -11.68
CA PRO A 104 -10.21 -4.19 -10.56
C PRO A 104 -10.04 -5.64 -11.06
N ALA A 105 -9.01 -6.34 -10.57
CA ALA A 105 -8.92 -7.78 -10.70
C ALA A 105 -9.70 -8.43 -9.53
N LEU A 106 -10.83 -9.03 -9.89
CA LEU A 106 -11.81 -9.59 -8.97
C LEU A 106 -11.56 -11.08 -8.74
N PHE A 107 -11.67 -11.54 -7.51
CA PHE A 107 -11.56 -12.93 -7.13
C PHE A 107 -12.93 -13.60 -6.96
N HIS A 108 -13.96 -12.87 -6.54
CA HIS A 108 -15.25 -13.44 -6.16
C HIS A 108 -16.22 -13.82 -7.32
N PRO A 109 -15.97 -13.59 -8.63
CA PRO A 109 -16.68 -14.36 -9.66
C PRO A 109 -15.97 -15.69 -9.99
N LEU A 110 -14.75 -15.95 -9.48
CA LEU A 110 -14.01 -17.16 -9.79
C LEU A 110 -14.57 -18.35 -9.00
N GLU A 111 -14.84 -19.46 -9.68
CA GLU A 111 -15.47 -20.66 -9.11
C GLU A 111 -14.70 -21.26 -7.92
N ASP A 112 -13.37 -21.09 -7.90
CA ASP A 112 -12.48 -21.66 -6.89
C ASP A 112 -12.18 -20.73 -5.70
N TYR A 113 -12.71 -19.50 -5.66
CA TYR A 113 -12.43 -18.55 -4.58
C TYR A 113 -13.09 -18.96 -3.26
N ARG A 114 -12.28 -19.04 -2.20
CA ARG A 114 -12.63 -19.53 -0.86
C ARG A 114 -12.51 -18.46 0.21
N GLY A 115 -11.82 -17.34 -0.06
CA GLY A 115 -11.67 -16.23 0.88
C GLY A 115 -10.35 -15.48 0.70
N LEU A 116 -10.06 -14.56 1.62
CA LEU A 116 -8.92 -13.63 1.53
C LEU A 116 -7.55 -14.31 1.36
N ASP A 117 -7.35 -15.54 1.85
CA ASP A 117 -6.10 -16.26 1.64
C ASP A 117 -5.80 -16.51 0.14
N ASP A 118 -6.83 -16.63 -0.71
CA ASP A 118 -6.66 -16.83 -2.16
C ASP A 118 -6.14 -15.57 -2.87
N VAL A 119 -6.25 -14.38 -2.26
CA VAL A 119 -5.65 -13.14 -2.77
C VAL A 119 -4.12 -13.24 -2.75
N PHE A 120 -3.56 -14.16 -1.95
CA PHE A 120 -2.14 -14.45 -1.89
C PHE A 120 -1.73 -15.67 -2.73
N ASP A 121 -2.69 -16.38 -3.34
CA ASP A 121 -2.43 -17.53 -4.20
C ASP A 121 -2.09 -17.10 -5.64
N SER A 122 -0.96 -17.60 -6.15
CA SER A 122 -0.47 -17.23 -7.47
C SER A 122 -1.42 -17.63 -8.62
N GLY A 123 -2.09 -18.78 -8.51
CA GLY A 123 -3.00 -19.27 -9.55
C GLY A 123 -4.28 -18.46 -9.61
N MET A 124 -4.84 -18.13 -8.45
CA MET A 124 -6.01 -17.26 -8.31
C MET A 124 -5.73 -15.85 -8.82
N ASN A 125 -4.57 -15.28 -8.50
CA ASN A 125 -4.16 -13.99 -9.03
C ASN A 125 -4.07 -13.99 -10.57
N ILE A 126 -3.49 -15.02 -11.19
CA ILE A 126 -3.47 -15.13 -12.66
C ILE A 126 -4.90 -15.19 -13.23
N LYS A 127 -5.79 -16.01 -12.65
CA LYS A 127 -7.19 -16.09 -13.10
C LYS A 127 -7.89 -14.72 -13.02
N ALA A 128 -7.71 -14.00 -11.92
CA ALA A 128 -8.29 -12.67 -11.70
C ALA A 128 -7.75 -11.64 -12.71
N LEU A 129 -6.43 -11.62 -12.94
CA LEU A 129 -5.78 -10.71 -13.91
C LEU A 129 -6.24 -10.98 -15.35
N GLU A 130 -6.27 -12.25 -15.77
CA GLU A 130 -6.74 -12.63 -17.12
C GLU A 130 -8.23 -12.29 -17.31
N SER A 131 -9.06 -12.47 -16.27
CA SER A 131 -10.47 -12.06 -16.32
C SER A 131 -10.63 -10.54 -16.42
N ALA A 132 -9.83 -9.78 -15.66
CA ALA A 132 -9.85 -8.32 -15.69
C ALA A 132 -9.42 -7.76 -17.05
N LEU A 133 -8.36 -8.32 -17.63
CA LEU A 133 -7.88 -7.94 -18.95
C LEU A 133 -8.93 -8.18 -20.03
N ARG A 134 -9.49 -9.39 -20.13
CA ARG A 134 -10.56 -9.70 -21.10
C ARG A 134 -11.77 -8.79 -20.94
N GLY A 135 -12.25 -8.60 -19.70
CA GLY A 135 -13.41 -7.76 -19.44
C GLY A 135 -13.17 -6.27 -19.73
N ALA A 136 -11.93 -5.80 -19.67
CA ALA A 136 -11.55 -4.45 -20.09
C ALA A 136 -11.53 -4.34 -21.62
N GLU A 137 -10.95 -5.31 -22.32
CA GLU A 137 -10.89 -5.37 -23.79
C GLU A 137 -12.29 -5.41 -24.42
N GLU A 138 -13.21 -6.19 -23.86
CA GLU A 138 -14.62 -6.24 -24.27
C GLU A 138 -15.32 -4.89 -24.16
N LYS A 139 -14.89 -4.04 -23.21
CA LYS A 139 -15.40 -2.67 -23.01
C LYS A 139 -14.63 -1.63 -23.81
N GLY A 140 -13.66 -2.04 -24.63
CA GLY A 140 -12.79 -1.14 -25.40
C GLY A 140 -11.76 -0.39 -24.55
N ILE A 141 -11.49 -0.84 -23.32
CA ILE A 141 -10.49 -0.24 -22.43
C ILE A 141 -9.15 -0.92 -22.67
N ARG A 142 -8.19 -0.18 -23.24
CA ARG A 142 -6.83 -0.69 -23.41
C ARG A 142 -6.08 -0.65 -22.08
N ILE A 143 -5.62 -1.82 -21.62
CA ILE A 143 -4.81 -1.92 -20.40
C ILE A 143 -3.35 -1.53 -20.69
N ARG A 144 -2.75 -0.76 -19.78
CA ARG A 144 -1.36 -0.29 -19.87
C ARG A 144 -0.48 -0.85 -18.76
N ALA A 145 -1.03 -1.12 -17.59
CA ALA A 145 -0.25 -1.55 -16.45
C ALA A 145 -1.03 -2.47 -15.51
N VAL A 146 -0.28 -3.21 -14.69
CA VAL A 146 -0.75 -3.81 -13.44
C VAL A 146 -0.07 -3.07 -12.29
N LEU A 147 -0.84 -2.65 -11.29
CA LEU A 147 -0.34 -2.03 -10.06
C LEU A 147 -0.60 -2.93 -8.86
N LEU A 148 0.46 -3.18 -8.09
CA LEU A 148 0.44 -3.98 -6.88
C LEU A 148 0.85 -3.15 -5.67
N THR A 149 0.41 -3.55 -4.49
CA THR A 149 0.99 -3.11 -3.23
C THR A 149 1.72 -4.29 -2.59
N ASN A 150 2.98 -4.10 -2.17
CA ASN A 150 3.82 -5.16 -1.61
C ASN A 150 4.67 -4.62 -0.46
N PRO A 151 4.44 -4.96 0.83
CA PRO A 151 3.55 -6.00 1.32
C PRO A 151 2.05 -5.71 1.15
N HIS A 152 1.39 -6.63 0.44
CA HIS A 152 -0.06 -6.89 0.36
C HIS A 152 -0.33 -8.10 -0.56
N ASN A 153 0.68 -8.58 -1.30
CA ASN A 153 0.61 -9.73 -2.18
C ASN A 153 2.00 -10.37 -2.30
N PRO A 154 2.22 -11.67 -2.01
CA PRO A 154 3.53 -12.08 -1.52
C PRO A 154 4.51 -12.48 -2.63
N LEU A 155 4.06 -12.70 -3.87
CA LEU A 155 4.91 -13.27 -4.92
C LEU A 155 4.78 -12.54 -6.26
N GLY A 156 5.77 -11.69 -6.57
CA GLY A 156 5.84 -10.91 -7.82
C GLY A 156 5.97 -11.73 -9.12
N ARG A 157 6.29 -13.03 -9.05
CA ARG A 157 6.59 -13.87 -10.24
C ARG A 157 5.40 -14.04 -11.17
N CYS A 158 4.19 -14.28 -10.63
CA CYS A 158 3.01 -14.44 -11.48
C CYS A 158 2.66 -13.14 -12.22
N TYR A 159 2.84 -11.99 -11.57
CA TYR A 159 2.59 -10.68 -12.17
C TYR A 159 3.58 -10.32 -13.26
N ALA A 160 4.87 -10.58 -13.05
CA ALA A 160 5.90 -10.34 -14.06
C ALA A 160 5.64 -11.16 -15.32
N ALA A 161 5.39 -12.47 -15.17
CA ALA A 161 5.05 -13.33 -16.29
C ALA A 161 3.76 -12.88 -17.01
N PHE A 162 2.71 -12.53 -16.27
CA PHE A 162 1.47 -11.99 -16.85
C PHE A 162 1.73 -10.68 -17.63
N CYS A 163 2.40 -9.72 -17.01
CA CYS A 163 2.68 -8.42 -17.63
C CYS A 163 3.57 -8.56 -18.87
N GLY A 164 4.60 -9.40 -18.83
CA GLY A 164 5.46 -9.61 -19.99
C GLY A 164 4.76 -10.29 -21.17
N ARG A 165 3.89 -11.28 -20.92
CA ARG A 165 3.05 -11.90 -21.99
C ARG A 165 2.18 -10.88 -22.71
N HIS A 166 1.69 -9.88 -21.97
CA HIS A 166 0.75 -8.87 -22.47
C HIS A 166 1.40 -7.51 -22.76
N SER A 167 2.74 -7.41 -22.65
CA SER A 167 3.50 -6.16 -22.81
C SER A 167 2.98 -4.99 -21.94
N LEU A 168 2.62 -5.28 -20.70
CA LEU A 168 2.11 -4.33 -19.72
C LEU A 168 3.21 -3.85 -18.77
N HIS A 169 3.09 -2.61 -18.30
CA HIS A 169 3.91 -2.12 -17.19
C HIS A 169 3.54 -2.85 -15.89
N LEU A 170 4.52 -3.10 -15.04
CA LEU A 170 4.37 -3.65 -13.71
C LEU A 170 4.84 -2.64 -12.67
N ILE A 171 3.90 -2.12 -11.88
CA ILE A 171 4.15 -1.14 -10.83
C ILE A 171 4.04 -1.84 -9.47
N SER A 172 5.14 -1.90 -8.72
CA SER A 172 5.18 -2.42 -7.35
C SER A 172 5.25 -1.25 -6.37
N ASP A 173 4.15 -0.96 -5.67
CA ASP A 173 4.14 -0.03 -4.54
C ASP A 173 4.65 -0.74 -3.28
N GLU A 174 5.92 -0.48 -2.96
CA GLU A 174 6.64 -1.11 -1.84
C GLU A 174 6.71 -0.25 -0.58
N ILE A 175 5.77 0.69 -0.42
CA ILE A 175 5.75 1.67 0.67
C ILE A 175 5.77 1.07 2.10
N TYR A 176 5.43 -0.20 2.27
CA TYR A 176 5.41 -0.92 3.56
C TYR A 176 6.55 -1.94 3.73
N ALA A 177 7.56 -1.93 2.87
CA ALA A 177 8.64 -2.93 2.82
C ALA A 177 9.31 -3.24 4.19
N ASN A 178 9.53 -2.22 5.02
CA ASN A 178 10.15 -2.32 6.34
C ASN A 178 9.13 -2.24 7.49
N SER A 179 7.84 -2.23 7.18
CA SER A 179 6.73 -2.35 8.14
C SER A 179 6.26 -3.81 8.28
N VAL A 180 7.14 -4.78 8.01
CA VAL A 180 6.93 -6.20 8.32
C VAL A 180 7.26 -6.48 9.79
N PHE A 181 6.49 -7.34 10.43
CA PHE A 181 6.67 -7.66 11.85
C PHE A 181 6.33 -9.13 12.13
N ASP A 182 6.88 -9.66 13.21
CA ASP A 182 6.58 -11.02 13.63
C ASP A 182 5.15 -11.12 14.16
N ASN A 183 4.37 -12.04 13.58
CA ASN A 183 3.03 -12.37 14.04
C ASN A 183 2.99 -13.86 14.42
N PRO A 184 3.08 -14.19 15.72
CA PRO A 184 3.04 -15.57 16.20
C PRO A 184 1.74 -16.33 15.88
N GLN A 185 0.67 -15.61 15.51
CA GLN A 185 -0.62 -16.20 15.15
C GLN A 185 -0.79 -16.44 13.63
N ALA A 186 0.11 -15.93 12.79
CA ALA A 186 0.07 -16.17 11.35
C ALA A 186 0.76 -17.52 11.04
N PRO A 187 0.08 -18.49 10.41
CA PRO A 187 0.69 -19.75 10.03
C PRO A 187 1.62 -19.55 8.84
N GLY A 188 2.93 -19.59 9.06
CA GLY A 188 3.94 -19.48 7.99
C GLY A 188 3.97 -18.10 7.33
N PRO A 189 4.26 -17.02 8.08
CA PRO A 189 4.27 -15.67 7.53
C PRO A 189 5.30 -15.56 6.40
N VAL A 190 4.85 -15.11 5.23
CA VAL A 190 5.76 -14.89 4.10
C VAL A 190 6.53 -13.60 4.33
N PRO A 191 7.87 -13.62 4.36
CA PRO A 191 8.66 -12.40 4.51
C PRO A 191 8.48 -11.49 3.30
N PHE A 192 8.66 -10.17 3.51
CA PHE A 192 8.72 -9.24 2.38
C PHE A 192 9.84 -9.65 1.41
N THR A 193 9.48 -9.70 0.13
CA THR A 193 10.43 -9.86 -0.96
C THR A 193 10.14 -8.73 -1.96
N SER A 194 11.11 -7.84 -2.14
CA SER A 194 11.00 -6.81 -3.17
C SER A 194 10.90 -7.47 -4.54
N ILE A 195 10.15 -6.86 -5.45
CA ILE A 195 10.11 -7.28 -6.84
C ILE A 195 11.51 -7.26 -7.46
N LEU A 196 12.41 -6.39 -6.97
CA LEU A 196 13.79 -6.30 -7.45
C LEU A 196 14.62 -7.55 -7.12
N ALA A 197 14.27 -8.30 -6.06
CA ALA A 197 14.98 -9.52 -5.65
C ALA A 197 14.60 -10.75 -6.47
N LEU A 198 13.54 -10.64 -7.27
CA LEU A 198 13.02 -11.72 -8.08
C LEU A 198 13.77 -11.77 -9.42
N ASP A 199 13.97 -13.00 -9.89
CA ASP A 199 14.55 -13.24 -11.20
C ASP A 199 13.43 -13.29 -12.25
N PHE A 200 13.46 -12.32 -13.16
CA PHE A 200 12.52 -12.20 -14.27
C PHE A 200 13.19 -12.34 -15.62
N ALA A 201 14.40 -12.90 -15.67
CA ALA A 201 15.04 -13.22 -16.94
C ALA A 201 14.02 -13.93 -17.86
N ASP A 202 13.88 -13.39 -19.07
CA ASP A 202 12.99 -13.87 -20.14
C ASP A 202 11.47 -13.81 -19.84
N GLN A 203 11.05 -13.25 -18.71
CA GLN A 203 9.61 -13.13 -18.36
C GLN A 203 9.01 -11.79 -18.73
N ILE A 204 9.75 -10.69 -18.55
CA ILE A 204 9.29 -9.32 -18.83
C ILE A 204 10.51 -8.44 -19.15
N ASP A 205 10.32 -7.46 -20.05
CA ASP A 205 11.32 -6.42 -20.27
C ASP A 205 11.55 -5.61 -18.98
N PRO A 206 12.79 -5.52 -18.46
CA PRO A 206 13.10 -4.71 -17.27
C PRO A 206 12.68 -3.23 -17.38
N GLN A 207 12.47 -2.69 -18.59
CA GLN A 207 11.96 -1.34 -18.81
C GLN A 207 10.45 -1.21 -18.50
N LEU A 208 9.74 -2.31 -18.30
CA LEU A 208 8.34 -2.33 -17.88
C LEU A 208 8.19 -2.50 -16.37
N ILE A 209 9.29 -2.62 -15.61
CA ILE A 209 9.25 -2.76 -14.15
C ILE A 209 9.50 -1.41 -13.48
N HIS A 210 8.62 -1.06 -12.54
CA HIS A 210 8.65 0.17 -11.77
C HIS A 210 8.41 -0.11 -10.28
N VAL A 211 9.20 0.51 -9.40
CA VAL A 211 9.01 0.39 -7.95
C VAL A 211 8.76 1.76 -7.35
N ALA A 212 7.67 1.88 -6.59
CA ALA A 212 7.40 3.05 -5.78
C ALA A 212 7.76 2.77 -4.31
N TYR A 213 8.48 3.69 -3.67
CA TYR A 213 8.82 3.61 -2.25
C TYR A 213 8.79 5.01 -1.62
N GLY A 214 8.80 5.14 -0.29
CA GLY A 214 8.72 6.45 0.33
C GLY A 214 8.93 6.48 1.83
N ALA A 215 9.23 7.67 2.36
CA ALA A 215 9.43 7.87 3.79
C ALA A 215 8.13 7.86 4.62
N SER A 216 6.98 7.81 3.96
CA SER A 216 5.69 8.09 4.61
C SER A 216 5.26 7.05 5.64
N LYS A 217 5.62 5.78 5.45
CA LYS A 217 5.18 4.69 6.33
C LYS A 217 6.36 4.15 7.11
N ASP A 218 7.33 3.56 6.41
CA ASP A 218 8.47 2.91 7.04
C ASP A 218 9.31 3.85 7.91
N PHE A 219 9.51 5.11 7.48
CA PHE A 219 10.21 6.15 8.27
C PHE A 219 9.27 7.00 9.15
N CYS A 220 7.97 6.68 9.18
CA CYS A 220 6.97 7.44 9.95
C CYS A 220 6.99 8.96 9.66
N ALA A 221 7.31 9.35 8.42
CA ALA A 221 7.58 10.73 8.04
C ALA A 221 6.66 11.21 6.90
N ASN A 222 5.36 10.88 7.00
CA ASN A 222 4.38 11.22 5.97
C ASN A 222 4.22 12.73 5.75
N GLY A 223 4.51 13.58 6.74
CA GLY A 223 4.51 15.03 6.59
C GLY A 223 5.64 15.58 5.72
N LEU A 224 6.75 14.84 5.55
CA LEU A 224 7.91 15.29 4.77
C LEU A 224 7.71 15.17 3.26
N ARG A 225 6.67 14.44 2.82
CA ARG A 225 6.30 14.26 1.42
C ARG A 225 7.47 13.79 0.55
N LEU A 226 8.13 12.70 0.93
CA LEU A 226 9.21 12.11 0.14
C LEU A 226 8.82 10.73 -0.39
N GLY A 227 8.88 10.60 -1.72
CA GLY A 227 8.64 9.38 -2.46
C GLY A 227 9.74 9.16 -3.49
N MET A 228 9.87 7.93 -3.94
CA MET A 228 10.89 7.44 -4.84
C MET A 228 10.21 6.62 -5.93
N LEU A 229 10.56 6.91 -7.18
CA LEU A 229 10.32 6.02 -8.32
C LEU A 229 11.65 5.38 -8.72
N TYR A 230 11.70 4.05 -8.74
CA TYR A 230 12.76 3.30 -9.42
C TYR A 230 12.24 2.80 -10.77
N THR A 231 12.99 3.04 -11.85
CA THR A 231 12.73 2.46 -13.17
C THR A 231 13.97 2.50 -14.06
N LYS A 232 14.16 1.47 -14.90
CA LYS A 232 15.21 1.45 -15.94
C LYS A 232 14.79 2.12 -17.26
N ASN A 233 13.54 2.53 -17.39
CA ASN A 233 13.00 3.08 -18.62
C ASN A 233 13.33 4.58 -18.76
N ARG A 234 14.38 4.90 -19.53
CA ARG A 234 14.86 6.27 -19.70
C ARG A 234 13.83 7.23 -20.30
N GLY A 235 12.98 6.75 -21.22
CA GLY A 235 11.90 7.55 -21.78
C GLY A 235 10.86 7.92 -20.72
N LEU A 236 10.48 6.96 -19.88
CA LEU A 236 9.57 7.19 -18.76
C LEU A 236 10.18 8.12 -17.70
N GLN A 237 11.48 7.98 -17.40
CA GLN A 237 12.17 8.90 -16.50
C GLN A 237 12.09 10.34 -17.03
N ALA A 238 12.33 10.56 -18.32
CA ALA A 238 12.24 11.88 -18.94
C ALA A 238 10.81 12.44 -18.89
N ALA A 239 9.80 11.60 -19.17
CA ALA A 239 8.39 11.98 -19.08
C ALA A 239 7.98 12.38 -17.65
N VAL A 240 8.34 11.55 -16.66
CA VAL A 240 8.06 11.82 -15.24
C VAL A 240 8.79 13.09 -14.79
N ALA A 241 10.08 13.25 -15.11
CA ALA A 241 10.85 14.44 -14.78
C ALA A 241 10.24 15.73 -15.36
N GLY A 242 9.71 15.67 -16.59
CA GLY A 242 9.01 16.79 -17.22
C GLY A 242 7.77 17.22 -16.42
N THR A 243 7.03 16.25 -15.88
CA THR A 243 5.84 16.52 -15.05
C THR A 243 6.15 16.85 -13.59
N SER A 244 7.23 16.31 -13.02
CA SER A 244 7.61 16.54 -11.62
C SER A 244 8.15 17.95 -11.38
N MET A 245 8.53 18.67 -12.44
CA MET A 245 8.95 20.08 -12.41
C MET A 245 7.98 20.97 -11.63
N LEU A 246 6.68 20.66 -11.66
CA LEU A 246 5.65 21.45 -11.02
C LEU A 246 5.55 21.25 -9.50
N ALA A 247 6.22 20.24 -8.94
CA ALA A 247 6.02 19.84 -7.55
C ALA A 247 7.22 19.12 -6.91
N TRP A 248 8.46 19.30 -7.38
CA TRP A 248 9.58 18.55 -6.81
C TRP A 248 9.76 18.84 -5.30
N PRO A 249 10.17 17.85 -4.49
CA PRO A 249 10.32 18.05 -3.05
C PRO A 249 11.38 19.11 -2.71
N PRO A 250 11.18 19.91 -1.64
CA PRO A 250 12.19 20.86 -1.20
C PRO A 250 13.53 20.18 -0.90
N TYR A 251 14.62 20.74 -1.41
CA TYR A 251 15.95 20.11 -1.36
C TYR A 251 16.40 19.82 0.09
N MET A 252 16.19 20.78 1.00
CA MET A 252 16.48 20.60 2.43
C MET A 252 15.83 19.34 3.02
N ILE A 253 14.59 19.04 2.63
CA ILE A 253 13.85 17.88 3.15
C ILE A 253 14.41 16.58 2.55
N GLN A 254 14.83 16.59 1.29
CA GLN A 254 15.51 15.45 0.66
C GLN A 254 16.81 15.10 1.37
N GLU A 255 17.58 16.10 1.80
CA GLU A 255 18.83 15.90 2.55
C GLU A 255 18.60 15.27 3.94
N LEU A 256 17.44 15.49 4.56
CA LEU A 256 17.09 14.81 5.82
C LEU A 256 16.99 13.31 5.62
N TRP A 257 16.30 12.88 4.56
CA TRP A 257 16.15 11.47 4.27
C TRP A 257 17.47 10.85 3.81
N ALA A 258 18.29 11.60 3.06
CA ALA A 258 19.63 11.17 2.68
C ALA A 258 20.49 10.91 3.92
N SER A 259 20.53 11.85 4.87
CA SER A 259 21.27 11.71 6.12
C SER A 259 20.79 10.52 6.95
N MET A 260 19.48 10.25 7.01
CA MET A 260 18.96 9.05 7.69
C MET A 260 19.50 7.78 7.03
N LEU A 261 19.40 7.69 5.70
CA LEU A 261 19.80 6.51 4.94
C LEU A 261 21.32 6.25 4.95
N GLU A 262 22.13 7.31 5.00
CA GLU A 262 23.59 7.23 5.08
C GLU A 262 24.08 6.81 6.48
N ASP A 263 23.30 7.09 7.53
CA ASP A 263 23.54 6.55 8.87
C ASP A 263 22.93 5.15 8.98
N GLU A 264 23.68 4.15 8.49
CA GLU A 264 23.23 2.74 8.43
C GLU A 264 22.91 2.18 9.82
N ASP A 265 23.69 2.55 10.85
CA ASP A 265 23.47 2.12 12.23
C ASP A 265 22.16 2.70 12.78
N TYR A 266 21.91 3.99 12.56
CA TYR A 266 20.63 4.61 12.90
C TYR A 266 19.49 3.93 12.16
N THR A 267 19.59 3.77 10.83
CA THR A 267 18.52 3.21 10.00
C THR A 267 18.18 1.77 10.41
N LYS A 268 19.19 0.91 10.59
CA LYS A 268 18.99 -0.47 11.05
C LYS A 268 18.40 -0.53 12.44
N GLY A 269 18.87 0.30 13.37
CA GLY A 269 18.32 0.41 14.72
C GLY A 269 16.89 0.96 14.72
N PHE A 270 16.59 1.91 13.85
CA PHE A 270 15.25 2.50 13.68
C PHE A 270 14.26 1.44 13.20
N PHE A 271 14.57 0.68 12.15
CA PHE A 271 13.68 -0.36 11.65
C PHE A 271 13.50 -1.50 12.63
N THR A 272 14.58 -1.99 13.26
CA THR A 272 14.47 -3.01 14.31
C THR A 272 13.48 -2.58 15.40
N ARG A 273 13.60 -1.35 15.91
CA ARG A 273 12.68 -0.82 16.93
C ARG A 273 11.25 -0.62 16.40
N ASN A 274 11.10 -0.16 15.16
CA ASN A 274 9.79 0.02 14.56
C ASN A 274 9.04 -1.31 14.45
N GLN A 275 9.71 -2.34 13.92
CA GLN A 275 9.15 -3.68 13.72
C GLN A 275 8.80 -4.35 15.06
N GLN A 276 9.66 -4.20 16.08
CA GLN A 276 9.36 -4.67 17.45
C GLN A 276 8.09 -4.00 18.00
N ARG A 277 8.00 -2.68 17.89
CA ARG A 277 6.82 -1.92 18.38
C ARG A 277 5.56 -2.24 17.59
N LEU A 278 5.68 -2.47 16.28
CA LEU A 278 4.56 -2.94 15.46
C LEU A 278 4.06 -4.30 15.95
N ALA A 279 4.95 -5.27 16.16
CA ALA A 279 4.59 -6.59 16.70
C ALA A 279 3.92 -6.48 18.07
N GLU A 280 4.50 -5.71 19.00
CA GLU A 280 3.97 -5.52 20.37
C GLU A 280 2.58 -4.86 20.39
N GLN A 281 2.35 -3.86 19.52
CA GLN A 281 1.05 -3.19 19.41
C GLN A 281 0.04 -4.06 18.68
N TYR A 282 0.45 -4.79 17.65
CA TYR A 282 -0.40 -5.75 16.95
C TYR A 282 -0.90 -6.82 17.93
N VAL A 283 0.00 -7.49 18.66
CA VAL A 283 -0.35 -8.52 19.66
C VAL A 283 -1.29 -7.98 20.74
N PHE A 284 -1.09 -6.74 21.18
CA PHE A 284 -1.99 -6.12 22.16
C PHE A 284 -3.39 -5.90 21.59
N ALA A 285 -3.48 -5.31 20.39
CA ALA A 285 -4.76 -5.08 19.75
C ALA A 285 -5.48 -6.39 19.46
N THR A 286 -4.80 -7.38 18.88
CA THR A 286 -5.40 -8.67 18.54
C THR A 286 -5.80 -9.48 19.75
N ARG A 287 -5.05 -9.43 20.86
CA ARG A 287 -5.47 -10.02 22.13
C ARG A 287 -6.77 -9.42 22.63
N PHE A 288 -6.90 -8.09 22.60
CA PHE A 288 -8.14 -7.42 22.98
C PHE A 288 -9.31 -7.88 22.09
N LEU A 289 -9.10 -8.00 20.78
CA LEU A 289 -10.11 -8.49 19.85
C LEU A 289 -10.49 -9.95 20.18
N ASP A 290 -9.52 -10.82 20.46
CA ASP A 290 -9.74 -12.22 20.84
C ASP A 290 -10.53 -12.35 22.15
N GLU A 291 -10.15 -11.61 23.20
CA GLU A 291 -10.83 -11.59 24.50
C GLU A 291 -12.30 -11.15 24.40
N ASN A 292 -12.59 -10.25 23.45
CA ASN A 292 -13.95 -9.75 23.19
C ASN A 292 -14.65 -10.48 22.05
N LYS A 293 -14.09 -11.59 21.54
CA LYS A 293 -14.67 -12.41 20.46
C LYS A 293 -14.97 -11.59 19.19
N ILE A 294 -14.06 -10.70 18.83
CA ILE A 294 -14.10 -9.89 17.62
C ILE A 294 -13.18 -10.54 16.56
N PRO A 295 -13.70 -11.41 15.66
CA PRO A 295 -12.99 -11.87 14.47
C PRO A 295 -12.23 -10.79 13.67
N TYR A 296 -11.06 -11.18 13.15
CA TYR A 296 -10.23 -10.40 12.22
C TYR A 296 -9.39 -11.37 11.35
N TYR A 297 -8.82 -10.87 10.26
CA TYR A 297 -7.90 -11.63 9.40
C TYR A 297 -6.57 -11.85 10.12
N ARG A 298 -6.27 -13.10 10.49
CA ARG A 298 -5.11 -13.46 11.33
C ARG A 298 -3.80 -13.55 10.57
N ASN A 299 -3.86 -13.83 9.27
CA ASN A 299 -2.70 -14.09 8.42
C ASN A 299 -2.09 -12.77 7.87
N SER A 300 -1.78 -11.84 8.77
CA SER A 300 -1.14 -10.56 8.45
C SER A 300 0.16 -10.41 9.23
N ASN A 301 1.22 -9.98 8.56
CA ASN A 301 2.56 -9.77 9.14
C ASN A 301 3.19 -8.45 8.68
N ALA A 302 2.39 -7.53 8.14
CA ALA A 302 2.89 -6.27 7.59
C ALA A 302 1.87 -5.13 7.69
N GLY A 303 2.39 -3.91 7.60
CA GLY A 303 1.58 -2.69 7.60
C GLY A 303 1.25 -2.19 9.00
N MET A 304 0.21 -1.37 9.08
CA MET A 304 -0.13 -0.58 10.28
C MET A 304 -1.60 -0.75 10.67
N PHE A 305 -2.22 -1.83 10.20
CA PHE A 305 -3.65 -2.06 10.27
C PHE A 305 -4.01 -3.53 10.48
N ILE A 306 -5.15 -3.74 11.11
CA ILE A 306 -5.85 -5.03 11.27
C ILE A 306 -7.10 -4.98 10.42
N TRP A 307 -7.37 -6.06 9.70
CA TRP A 307 -8.59 -6.24 8.91
C TRP A 307 -9.63 -6.95 9.78
N MET A 308 -10.52 -6.17 10.40
CA MET A 308 -11.54 -6.63 11.34
C MET A 308 -12.78 -7.12 10.59
N ASP A 309 -13.32 -8.28 10.98
CA ASP A 309 -14.41 -8.98 10.30
C ASP A 309 -15.72 -8.83 11.08
N ARG A 310 -16.68 -8.01 10.64
CA ARG A 310 -18.02 -7.88 11.26
C ARG A 310 -19.12 -8.49 10.40
N ARG A 311 -18.80 -9.42 9.50
CA ARG A 311 -19.77 -10.06 8.59
C ARG A 311 -20.98 -10.66 9.32
N TYR A 312 -20.80 -11.19 10.53
CA TYR A 312 -21.90 -11.75 11.32
C TYR A 312 -22.93 -10.70 11.81
N LEU A 313 -22.49 -9.46 12.13
CA LEU A 313 -23.39 -8.35 12.50
C LEU A 313 -24.15 -7.76 11.30
N THR A 314 -23.88 -8.31 10.12
CA THR A 314 -24.55 -7.91 8.88
C THR A 314 -25.55 -8.95 8.39
N GLY A 315 -25.81 -10.05 9.13
CA GLY A 315 -26.89 -10.99 8.82
C GLY A 315 -26.55 -12.15 7.87
N GLY A 316 -25.26 -12.41 7.63
CA GLY A 316 -24.80 -13.53 6.81
C GLY A 316 -23.99 -14.56 7.61
N ASP A 317 -24.51 -15.78 7.75
CA ASP A 317 -23.86 -16.89 8.45
C ASP A 317 -22.64 -17.47 7.69
N THR A 318 -22.35 -16.97 6.47
CA THR A 318 -21.22 -17.42 5.63
C THR A 318 -20.65 -16.30 4.76
N ALA A 319 -19.31 -16.22 4.67
CA ALA A 319 -18.56 -15.30 3.81
C ALA A 319 -19.06 -15.27 2.35
N ALA A 320 -19.41 -16.44 1.81
CA ALA A 320 -19.86 -16.63 0.43
C ALA A 320 -21.19 -15.94 0.08
N ARG A 321 -21.99 -15.52 1.08
CA ARG A 321 -23.26 -14.78 0.89
C ARG A 321 -23.07 -13.26 0.81
N LEU A 322 -21.93 -12.72 1.26
CA LEU A 322 -21.72 -11.28 1.42
C LEU A 322 -20.91 -10.63 0.30
N SER A 323 -20.68 -11.38 -0.77
CA SER A 323 -20.03 -10.82 -1.95
C SER A 323 -20.87 -9.77 -2.64
N VAL A 324 -20.27 -8.63 -2.92
CA VAL A 324 -20.90 -7.56 -3.72
C VAL A 324 -21.36 -8.06 -5.09
N HIS A 325 -20.76 -9.12 -5.63
CA HIS A 325 -21.12 -9.70 -6.93
C HIS A 325 -22.32 -10.64 -6.88
N ARG A 326 -22.65 -11.19 -5.71
CA ARG A 326 -23.80 -12.09 -5.52
C ARG A 326 -25.02 -11.38 -4.94
N LEU A 327 -24.82 -10.25 -4.28
CA LEU A 327 -25.88 -9.43 -3.71
C LEU A 327 -26.64 -8.65 -4.79
N THR A 328 -27.96 -8.58 -4.65
CA THR A 328 -28.81 -7.66 -5.41
C THR A 328 -28.44 -6.21 -5.09
N PRO A 329 -28.74 -5.23 -5.97
CA PRO A 329 -28.50 -3.81 -5.68
C PRO A 329 -29.13 -3.34 -4.37
N ARG A 330 -30.32 -3.86 -4.04
CA ARG A 330 -31.01 -3.56 -2.78
C ARG A 330 -30.22 -4.09 -1.58
N GLU A 331 -29.86 -5.38 -1.60
CA GLU A 331 -29.08 -5.96 -0.50
C GLU A 331 -27.76 -5.23 -0.32
N ARG A 332 -27.01 -4.97 -1.40
CA ARG A 332 -25.76 -4.17 -1.33
C ARG A 332 -25.98 -2.84 -0.61
N GLY A 333 -27.04 -2.11 -0.93
CA GLY A 333 -27.38 -0.85 -0.27
C GLY A 333 -27.66 -1.03 1.22
N GLU A 334 -28.40 -2.07 1.60
CA GLU A 334 -28.68 -2.40 3.00
C GLU A 334 -27.39 -2.73 3.78
N TYR A 335 -26.48 -3.54 3.21
CA TYR A 335 -25.20 -3.87 3.83
C TYR A 335 -24.27 -2.65 3.97
N GLN A 336 -24.19 -1.80 2.93
CA GLN A 336 -23.42 -0.56 2.98
C GLN A 336 -23.94 0.40 4.05
N GLN A 337 -25.26 0.48 4.22
CA GLN A 337 -25.87 1.24 5.31
C GLN A 337 -25.51 0.66 6.68
N ARG A 338 -25.46 -0.67 6.84
CA ARG A 338 -25.00 -1.31 8.07
C ARG A 338 -23.54 -1.00 8.38
N GLU A 339 -22.65 -1.05 7.39
CA GLU A 339 -21.25 -0.65 7.59
C GLU A 339 -21.12 0.80 8.05
N MET A 340 -21.86 1.69 7.38
CA MET A 340 -21.87 3.12 7.71
C MET A 340 -22.42 3.38 9.12
N GLU A 341 -23.46 2.65 9.54
CA GLU A 341 -24.00 2.76 10.90
C GLU A 341 -22.99 2.30 11.97
N ILE A 342 -22.26 1.20 11.72
CA ILE A 342 -21.15 0.77 12.59
C ILE A 342 -20.11 1.88 12.69
N GLY A 343 -19.68 2.43 11.54
CA GLY A 343 -18.72 3.53 11.48
C GLY A 343 -19.20 4.79 12.22
N ASN A 344 -20.46 5.18 12.04
CA ASN A 344 -21.07 6.34 12.68
C ASN A 344 -21.15 6.18 14.20
N ARG A 345 -21.47 4.98 14.70
CA ARG A 345 -21.48 4.71 16.14
C ARG A 345 -20.08 4.69 16.75
N CYS A 346 -19.10 4.13 16.04
CA CYS A 346 -17.71 4.28 16.43
C CYS A 346 -17.34 5.77 16.54
N PHE A 347 -17.68 6.57 15.52
CA PHE A 347 -17.40 8.00 15.50
C PHE A 347 -18.09 8.75 16.64
N ALA A 348 -19.36 8.47 16.91
CA ALA A 348 -20.11 9.04 18.03
C ALA A 348 -19.51 8.67 19.40
N ASN A 349 -18.89 7.49 19.50
CA ASN A 349 -18.12 7.07 20.67
C ASN A 349 -16.68 7.65 20.69
N GLY A 350 -16.31 8.46 19.71
CA GLY A 350 -15.02 9.16 19.64
C GLY A 350 -13.89 8.32 19.07
N VAL A 351 -14.18 7.33 18.21
CA VAL A 351 -13.15 6.54 17.49
C VAL A 351 -13.51 6.40 16.02
N ALA A 352 -12.55 6.62 15.13
CA ALA A 352 -12.75 6.40 13.70
C ALA A 352 -12.13 5.07 13.26
N ILE A 353 -12.92 4.26 12.55
CA ILE A 353 -12.45 3.08 11.82
C ILE A 353 -12.79 3.26 10.35
N ALA A 354 -11.99 2.68 9.45
CA ALA A 354 -12.27 2.80 8.02
C ALA A 354 -13.13 1.62 7.55
N LEU A 355 -14.16 1.90 6.77
CA LEU A 355 -15.07 0.91 6.22
C LEU A 355 -14.37 0.08 5.13
N GLY A 356 -14.65 -1.21 5.04
CA GLY A 356 -14.09 -2.10 4.03
C GLY A 356 -14.44 -1.65 2.62
N THR A 357 -15.66 -1.14 2.44
CA THR A 357 -16.14 -0.52 1.19
C THR A 357 -15.23 0.57 0.65
N ASN A 358 -14.55 1.34 1.51
CA ASN A 358 -13.59 2.35 1.06
C ASN A 358 -12.37 1.74 0.35
N PHE A 359 -12.05 0.46 0.62
CA PHE A 359 -10.92 -0.26 0.05
C PHE A 359 -11.33 -1.22 -1.08
N PHE A 360 -12.55 -1.06 -1.59
CA PHE A 360 -13.08 -1.87 -2.68
C PHE A 360 -13.01 -3.38 -2.37
N THR A 361 -13.32 -3.75 -1.12
CA THR A 361 -13.47 -5.15 -0.72
C THR A 361 -14.57 -5.83 -1.52
N GLU A 362 -14.34 -7.08 -1.90
CA GLU A 362 -15.34 -7.89 -2.60
C GLU A 362 -16.40 -8.44 -1.66
N GLU A 363 -16.12 -8.48 -0.36
CA GLU A 363 -17.03 -8.93 0.69
C GLU A 363 -17.37 -7.75 1.61
N LEU A 364 -18.66 -7.49 1.84
CA LEU A 364 -19.09 -6.44 2.77
C LEU A 364 -18.99 -6.94 4.23
N GLY A 365 -18.79 -6.03 5.17
CA GLY A 365 -18.66 -6.30 6.60
C GLY A 365 -17.22 -6.27 7.13
N TRP A 366 -16.25 -5.91 6.29
CA TRP A 366 -14.86 -5.72 6.73
C TRP A 366 -14.59 -4.28 7.16
N PHE A 367 -13.64 -4.10 8.08
CA PHE A 367 -13.21 -2.79 8.57
C PHE A 367 -11.70 -2.77 8.77
N ARG A 368 -11.07 -1.62 8.49
CA ARG A 368 -9.65 -1.41 8.77
C ARG A 368 -9.45 -0.66 10.08
N LEU A 369 -8.79 -1.31 11.04
CA LEU A 369 -8.41 -0.73 12.32
C LEU A 369 -6.91 -0.44 12.34
N SER A 370 -6.52 0.82 12.49
CA SER A 370 -5.11 1.19 12.66
C SER A 370 -4.66 0.94 14.10
N PHE A 371 -3.56 0.22 14.31
CA PHE A 371 -3.08 -0.16 15.66
C PHE A 371 -1.83 0.60 16.11
N THR A 372 -1.36 1.58 15.34
CA THR A 372 -0.07 2.25 15.57
C THR A 372 -0.17 3.58 16.34
N ALA A 373 -1.30 3.84 17.00
CA ALA A 373 -1.45 4.95 17.93
C ALA A 373 -0.60 4.71 19.21
N SER A 374 -0.50 5.72 20.09
CA SER A 374 0.09 5.51 21.41
C SER A 374 -0.70 4.44 22.18
N ARG A 375 -0.05 3.71 23.11
CA ARG A 375 -0.68 2.60 23.85
C ARG A 375 -1.99 3.00 24.52
N SER A 376 -2.01 4.14 25.21
CA SER A 376 -3.20 4.67 25.88
C SER A 376 -4.32 5.06 24.91
N ALA A 377 -3.97 5.65 23.76
CA ALA A 377 -4.94 6.00 22.73
C ALA A 377 -5.50 4.75 22.04
N LEU A 378 -4.68 3.74 21.78
CA LEU A 378 -5.09 2.47 21.21
C LEU A 378 -6.06 1.74 22.14
N GLU A 379 -5.72 1.61 23.41
CA GLU A 379 -6.58 1.00 24.43
C GLU A 379 -7.94 1.71 24.52
N THR A 380 -7.92 3.04 24.61
CA THR A 380 -9.13 3.86 24.63
C THR A 380 -9.95 3.67 23.35
N GLY A 381 -9.29 3.64 22.19
CA GLY A 381 -9.92 3.43 20.89
C GLY A 381 -10.60 2.06 20.79
N LEU A 382 -9.92 1.00 21.22
CA LEU A 382 -10.45 -0.37 21.25
C LEU A 382 -11.68 -0.49 22.16
N GLN A 383 -11.64 0.12 23.34
CA GLN A 383 -12.80 0.17 24.25
C GLN A 383 -14.00 0.90 23.62
N ARG A 384 -13.75 1.99 22.91
CA ARG A 384 -14.80 2.75 22.19
C ARG A 384 -15.37 1.95 21.02
N VAL A 385 -14.54 1.18 20.30
CA VAL A 385 -15.01 0.25 19.26
C VAL A 385 -15.90 -0.82 19.87
N LEU A 386 -15.45 -1.48 20.94
CA LEU A 386 -16.23 -2.50 21.64
C LEU A 386 -17.59 -1.96 22.10
N LYS A 387 -17.60 -0.77 22.71
CA LYS A 387 -18.84 -0.11 23.14
C LYS A 387 -19.79 0.11 21.96
N ALA A 388 -19.29 0.60 20.83
CA ALA A 388 -20.11 0.81 19.63
C ALA A 388 -20.70 -0.52 19.09
N LEU A 389 -19.91 -1.60 19.08
CA LEU A 389 -20.39 -2.91 18.66
C LEU A 389 -21.47 -3.46 19.61
N GLN A 390 -21.29 -3.34 20.93
CA GLN A 390 -22.30 -3.74 21.92
C GLN A 390 -23.59 -2.92 21.82
N GLU A 391 -23.50 -1.63 21.48
CA GLU A 391 -24.69 -0.79 21.21
C GLU A 391 -25.48 -1.31 20.00
N ILE A 392 -24.80 -1.82 18.98
CA ILE A 392 -25.42 -2.38 17.77
C ILE A 392 -26.06 -3.74 18.05
N GLU A 393 -25.37 -4.61 18.78
CA GLU A 393 -25.91 -5.92 19.19
C GLU A 393 -27.19 -5.77 20.02
N ARG A 394 -27.30 -4.71 20.85
CA ARG A 394 -28.53 -4.38 21.59
C ARG A 394 -29.70 -3.96 20.71
N LEU A 395 -29.45 -3.55 19.46
CA LEU A 395 -30.49 -3.27 18.46
C LEU A 395 -30.99 -4.53 17.75
N GLY A 396 -30.47 -5.71 18.11
CA GLY A 396 -30.88 -7.01 17.56
C GLY A 396 -30.27 -7.32 16.19
N TRP A 397 -29.09 -6.77 15.90
CA TRP A 397 -28.33 -7.04 14.68
C TRP A 397 -27.55 -8.35 14.75
#